data_AF-A0A1J0U1M5-F1
#
_entry.id   AF-A0A1J0U1M5-F1
#
_cell.length_a   1.000
_cell.length_b   1.000
_cell.length_c   1.000
_cell.angle_alpha   90.00
_cell.angle_beta   90.00
_cell.angle_gamma   90.00
#
_symmetry.space_group_name_H-M   'P 1'
#
loop_
_entity.id
_entity.type
_entity.pdbx_description
1 polymer ?
#
loop_
_entity_poly.entity_id
_entity_poly.type
_entity_poly.pdbx_seq_one_letter_code
_entity_poly.pdbx_strand_id
1 'polypeptide(L)'
;MRAEYIIIIVVAMILMLLFILMMVFRKKIFNFQKALIPKQKISFSVNDLITILGTVNNIVMVKATLTRLRVTVKDLDEVDFELLKTKFKLKHIDTVLQTVIIPFGNVSLAVKIEIDAVMKKEQ
;
A
#
# COMPACT_ATOMS: atom_id res chain seq x y z
N MET A 1 19.04 -30.45 -42.60
CA MET A 1 17.58 -30.70 -42.65
C MET A 1 17.04 -31.45 -41.43
N ARG A 2 17.23 -32.76 -41.20
CA ARG A 2 16.57 -33.44 -40.05
C ARG A 2 17.11 -33.04 -38.67
N ALA A 3 18.43 -32.85 -38.53
CA ALA A 3 19.04 -32.53 -37.24
C ALA A 3 18.71 -31.11 -36.74
N GLU A 4 18.66 -30.12 -37.64
CA GLU A 4 18.29 -28.73 -37.30
C GLU A 4 16.85 -28.65 -36.77
N TYR A 5 15.91 -29.38 -37.38
CA TYR A 5 14.54 -29.48 -36.90
C TYR A 5 14.45 -30.10 -35.50
N ILE A 6 15.24 -31.14 -35.22
CA ILE A 6 15.28 -31.77 -33.88
C ILE A 6 15.79 -30.77 -32.84
N ILE A 7 16.84 -30.00 -33.16
CA ILE A 7 17.40 -28.98 -32.26
C ILE A 7 16.37 -27.89 -31.97
N ILE A 8 15.65 -27.40 -32.99
CA ILE A 8 14.61 -26.37 -32.82
C ILE A 8 13.47 -26.86 -31.91
N ILE A 9 13.04 -28.11 -32.08
CA ILE A 9 11.97 -28.70 -31.25
C ILE A 9 12.42 -28.81 -29.78
N VAL A 10 13.66 -29.24 -29.53
CA VAL A 10 14.21 -29.36 -28.18
C VAL A 10 14.32 -27.99 -27.51
N VAL A 11 14.81 -26.98 -28.22
CA VAL A 11 14.90 -25.60 -27.70
C VAL A 11 13.50 -25.03 -27.40
N ALA A 12 12.53 -25.27 -28.27
CA ALA A 12 11.13 -24.85 -28.04
C ALA A 12 10.52 -25.53 -26.80
N MET A 13 10.79 -26.82 -26.58
CA MET A 13 10.36 -27.53 -25.37
C MET A 13 10.98 -26.94 -24.10
N ILE A 14 12.28 -26.64 -24.11
CA ILE A 14 12.98 -26.04 -22.97
C ILE A 14 12.39 -24.66 -22.64
N LEU A 15 12.14 -23.83 -23.65
CA LEU A 15 11.51 -22.51 -23.47
C LEU A 15 10.10 -22.60 -22.90
N MET A 16 9.28 -23.55 -23.37
CA MET A 16 7.95 -23.81 -22.81
C MET A 16 8.03 -24.22 -21.33
N LEU A 17 8.98 -25.09 -21.00
CA LEU A 17 9.14 -25.60 -19.63
C LEU A 17 9.57 -24.49 -18.66
N LEU A 18 10.48 -23.60 -19.09
CA LEU A 18 10.85 -22.39 -18.35
C LEU A 18 9.68 -21.43 -18.17
N PHE A 19 8.83 -21.26 -19.20
CA PHE A 19 7.65 -20.40 -19.12
C PHE A 19 6.62 -20.90 -18.11
N ILE A 20 6.37 -22.22 -18.09
CA ILE A 20 5.48 -22.87 -17.11
C ILE A 20 6.03 -22.69 -15.69
N LEU A 21 7.34 -22.89 -15.49
CA LEU A 21 7.98 -22.68 -14.19
C LEU A 21 7.75 -21.24 -13.71
N MET A 22 7.98 -20.26 -14.58
CA MET A 22 7.79 -18.83 -14.26
C MET A 22 6.34 -18.53 -13.84
N MET A 23 5.34 -19.11 -14.49
CA MET A 23 3.93 -18.93 -14.13
C MET A 23 3.61 -19.48 -12.72
N VAL A 24 4.17 -20.64 -12.36
CA VAL A 24 3.96 -21.24 -11.02
C VAL A 24 4.57 -20.36 -9.93
N PHE A 25 5.79 -19.85 -10.14
CA PHE A 25 6.43 -18.93 -9.20
C PHE A 25 5.61 -17.64 -9.02
N ARG A 26 5.14 -17.03 -10.13
CA ARG A 26 4.29 -15.83 -10.08
C ARG A 26 3.00 -16.07 -9.28
N LYS A 27 2.33 -17.20 -9.48
CA LYS A 27 1.09 -17.55 -8.78
C LYS A 27 1.30 -17.69 -7.27
N LYS A 28 2.41 -18.31 -6.86
CA LYS A 28 2.76 -18.46 -5.43
C LYS A 28 2.97 -17.10 -4.78
N ILE A 29 3.76 -16.22 -5.41
CA ILE A 29 4.05 -14.86 -4.92
C ILE A 29 2.77 -14.02 -4.76
N PHE A 30 1.81 -14.15 -5.67
CA PHE A 30 0.55 -13.39 -5.60
C PHE A 30 -0.35 -13.81 -4.43
N ASN A 31 -0.39 -15.11 -4.08
CA ASN A 31 -1.19 -15.61 -2.97
C ASN A 31 -0.63 -15.18 -1.60
N PHE A 32 0.69 -15.08 -1.45
CA PHE A 32 1.30 -14.57 -0.22
C PHE A 32 0.96 -13.10 0.03
N GLN A 33 0.91 -12.28 -1.02
CA GLN A 33 0.51 -10.87 -0.89
C GLN A 33 -0.92 -10.71 -0.36
N LYS A 34 -1.86 -11.57 -0.79
CA LYS A 34 -3.26 -11.53 -0.32
C LYS A 34 -3.42 -11.96 1.14
N ALA A 35 -2.62 -12.91 1.61
CA ALA A 35 -2.65 -13.37 3.00
C ALA A 35 -2.07 -12.34 4.00
N LEU A 36 -1.23 -11.43 3.51
CA LEU A 36 -0.58 -10.36 4.29
C LEU A 36 -1.39 -9.07 4.40
N ILE A 37 -2.66 -9.09 4.00
CA ILE A 37 -3.62 -8.02 4.32
C ILE A 37 -4.33 -8.48 5.59
N PRO A 38 -3.73 -8.30 6.78
CA PRO A 38 -4.43 -8.65 8.00
C PRO A 38 -5.68 -7.78 8.04
N LYS A 39 -6.84 -8.44 8.15
CA LYS A 39 -8.16 -7.81 8.31
C LYS A 39 -8.20 -7.20 9.72
N GLN A 40 -7.39 -6.17 9.94
CA GLN A 40 -7.22 -5.57 11.25
C GLN A 40 -8.37 -4.62 11.51
N LYS A 41 -8.96 -4.78 12.70
CA LYS A 41 -10.08 -3.98 13.15
C LYS A 41 -9.54 -2.59 13.48
N ILE A 42 -9.80 -1.62 12.62
CA ILE A 42 -9.49 -0.21 12.88
C ILE A 42 -10.40 0.22 14.03
N SER A 43 -9.82 0.67 15.14
CA SER A 43 -10.56 1.08 16.33
C SER A 43 -11.07 2.53 16.26
N PHE A 44 -10.84 3.22 15.14
CA PHE A 44 -11.12 4.63 14.94
C PHE A 44 -11.74 4.89 13.57
N SER A 45 -12.46 6.00 13.44
CA SER A 45 -13.06 6.43 12.17
C SER A 45 -11.99 6.97 11.23
N VAL A 46 -11.86 6.40 10.03
CA VAL A 46 -10.93 6.89 9.00
C VAL A 46 -11.37 8.25 8.44
N ASN A 47 -12.67 8.54 8.43
CA ASN A 47 -13.18 9.86 8.06
C ASN A 47 -12.65 10.96 8.97
N ASP A 48 -12.55 10.68 10.27
CA ASP A 48 -12.03 11.66 11.22
C ASP A 48 -10.55 11.95 10.96
N LEU A 49 -9.78 10.91 10.58
CA LEU A 49 -8.39 11.07 10.20
C LEU A 49 -8.25 11.94 8.95
N ILE A 50 -9.10 11.73 7.95
CA ILE A 50 -9.11 12.53 6.71
C ILE A 50 -9.44 13.99 7.02
N THR A 51 -10.42 14.25 7.87
CA THR A 51 -10.78 15.62 8.28
C THR A 51 -9.61 16.32 8.98
N ILE A 52 -8.89 15.62 9.86
CA ILE A 52 -7.72 16.16 10.59
C ILE A 52 -6.56 16.48 9.64
N LEU A 53 -6.45 15.76 8.52
CA LEU A 53 -5.40 15.96 7.51
C LEU A 53 -5.71 17.08 6.50
N GLY A 54 -6.75 17.89 6.73
CA GLY A 54 -7.15 18.95 5.80
C GLY A 54 -8.11 18.49 4.70
N THR A 55 -8.90 17.42 4.94
CA THR A 55 -9.85 16.80 3.99
C THR A 55 -9.21 16.03 2.82
N VAL A 56 -10.03 15.34 2.02
CA VAL A 56 -9.58 14.51 0.88
C VAL A 56 -8.79 15.33 -0.15
N ASN A 57 -9.14 16.60 -0.33
CA ASN A 57 -8.51 17.48 -1.32
C ASN A 57 -7.07 17.86 -0.98
N ASN A 58 -6.71 17.87 0.30
CA ASN A 58 -5.35 18.16 0.75
C ASN A 58 -4.44 16.92 0.63
N ILE A 59 -4.99 15.71 0.61
CA ILE A 59 -4.21 14.46 0.52
C ILE A 59 -3.79 14.21 -0.93
N VAL A 60 -2.48 14.19 -1.20
CA VAL A 60 -1.91 13.88 -2.52
C VAL A 60 -1.65 12.39 -2.67
N MET A 61 -1.07 11.76 -1.65
CA MET A 61 -0.63 10.38 -1.72
C MET A 61 -0.57 9.74 -0.33
N VAL A 62 -1.04 8.51 -0.22
CA VAL A 62 -0.98 7.72 1.01
C VAL A 62 -0.13 6.46 0.81
N LYS A 63 0.89 6.29 1.64
CA LYS A 63 1.77 5.11 1.66
C LYS A 63 1.78 4.50 3.06
N ALA A 64 1.55 3.20 3.14
CA ALA A 64 1.70 2.47 4.40
C ALA A 64 2.96 1.59 4.37
N THR A 65 3.70 1.63 5.46
CA THR A 65 4.69 0.63 5.85
C THR A 65 4.05 -0.32 6.88
N LEU A 66 4.77 -1.35 7.31
CA LEU A 66 4.32 -2.28 8.37
C LEU A 66 3.82 -1.58 9.64
N THR A 67 4.50 -0.51 10.09
CA THR A 67 4.18 0.16 11.37
C THR A 67 3.94 1.67 11.26
N ARG A 68 4.09 2.25 10.06
CA ARG A 68 3.99 3.70 9.85
C ARG A 68 3.14 4.00 8.62
N LEU A 69 2.20 4.92 8.77
CA LEU A 69 1.46 5.55 7.67
C LEU A 69 2.20 6.83 7.26
N ARG A 70 2.42 7.03 5.97
CA ARG A 70 2.98 8.24 5.39
C ARG A 70 1.92 8.88 4.51
N VAL A 71 1.52 10.08 4.87
CA VAL A 71 0.53 10.87 4.13
C VAL A 71 1.25 12.08 3.56
N THR A 72 1.33 12.18 2.24
CA THR A 72 1.78 13.38 1.55
C THR A 72 0.58 14.30 1.37
N VAL A 73 0.66 15.50 1.92
CA VAL A 73 -0.36 16.54 1.84
C VAL A 73 0.09 17.67 0.91
N LYS A 74 -0.83 18.50 0.41
CA LYS A 74 -0.49 19.70 -0.37
C LYS A 74 -0.02 20.81 0.55
N ASP A 75 -0.79 21.05 1.60
CA ASP A 75 -0.54 22.04 2.63
C ASP A 75 -0.44 21.38 4.01
N LEU A 76 0.62 21.71 4.74
CA LEU A 76 0.83 21.22 6.10
C LEU A 76 0.10 22.09 7.14
N ASP A 77 -0.21 23.34 6.81
CA ASP A 77 -0.85 24.27 7.74
C ASP A 77 -2.33 23.92 7.96
N GLU A 78 -2.94 23.21 7.01
CA GLU A 78 -4.30 22.64 7.14
C GLU A 78 -4.35 21.38 8.03
N VAL A 79 -3.21 20.84 8.45
CA VAL A 79 -3.14 19.62 9.26
C VAL A 79 -3.16 19.96 10.75
N ASP A 80 -4.18 19.50 11.47
CA ASP A 80 -4.28 19.69 12.91
C ASP A 80 -3.47 18.61 13.67
N PHE A 81 -2.20 18.93 13.94
CA PHE A 81 -1.28 18.04 14.65
C PHE A 81 -1.66 17.80 16.12
N GLU A 82 -2.29 18.76 16.79
CA GLU A 82 -2.69 18.61 18.20
C GLU A 82 -3.85 17.63 18.33
N LEU A 83 -4.85 17.78 17.45
CA LEU A 83 -5.99 16.88 17.37
C LEU A 83 -5.55 15.48 16.93
N LEU A 84 -4.59 15.38 16.01
CA LEU A 84 -4.00 14.09 15.59
C LEU A 84 -3.34 13.36 16.77
N LYS A 85 -2.53 14.06 17.58
CA LYS A 85 -1.88 13.46 18.76
C LYS A 85 -2.90 13.02 19.80
N THR A 86 -3.88 13.87 20.08
CA THR A 86 -4.86 13.65 21.15
C THR A 86 -5.84 12.52 20.80
N LYS A 87 -6.39 12.55 19.59
CA LYS A 87 -7.41 11.59 19.15
C LYS A 87 -6.87 10.18 18.96
N PHE A 88 -5.65 10.07 18.45
CA PHE A 88 -5.00 8.79 18.18
C PHE A 88 -3.99 8.37 19.25
N LYS A 89 -3.85 9.15 20.34
CA LYS A 89 -2.92 8.90 21.45
C LYS A 89 -1.49 8.65 20.95
N LEU A 90 -1.06 9.42 19.96
CA LEU A 90 0.25 9.25 19.33
C LEU A 90 1.32 9.93 20.16
N LYS A 91 2.41 9.21 20.46
CA LYS A 91 3.55 9.77 21.21
C LYS A 91 4.34 10.77 20.37
N HIS A 92 4.58 10.45 19.10
CA HIS A 92 5.35 11.27 18.17
C HIS A 92 4.75 11.21 16.77
N ILE A 93 4.81 12.33 16.06
CA ILE A 93 4.49 12.46 14.64
C ILE A 93 5.73 13.10 14.02
N ASP A 94 6.28 12.46 12.99
CA ASP A 94 7.39 13.04 12.24
C ASP A 94 6.82 13.72 10.99
N THR A 95 7.34 14.90 10.66
CA THR A 95 7.05 15.58 9.40
C THR A 95 8.33 15.66 8.58
N VAL A 96 8.26 15.24 7.32
CA VAL A 96 9.39 15.32 6.38
C VAL A 96 8.89 15.99 5.11
N LEU A 97 9.37 17.21 4.86
CA LEU A 97 8.88 18.07 3.78
C LEU A 97 7.36 18.23 3.91
N GLN A 98 6.56 17.77 2.94
CA GLN A 98 5.09 17.79 2.96
C GLN A 98 4.47 16.43 3.35
N THR A 99 5.27 15.53 3.94
CA THR A 99 4.80 14.19 4.33
C THR A 99 4.69 14.07 5.83
N VAL A 100 3.49 13.74 6.31
CA VAL A 100 3.19 13.43 7.70
C VAL A 100 3.39 11.92 7.91
N ILE A 101 4.23 11.55 8.87
CA ILE A 101 4.54 10.18 9.24
C ILE A 101 3.87 9.85 10.57
N ILE A 102 2.90 8.95 10.52
CA ILE A 102 2.05 8.59 11.65
C ILE A 102 2.35 7.13 12.06
N PRO A 103 2.82 6.88 13.28
CA PRO A 103 3.11 5.52 13.76
C PRO A 103 1.83 4.83 14.22
N PHE A 104 0.99 4.38 13.28
CA PHE A 104 -0.21 3.61 13.60
C PHE A 104 0.06 2.14 13.95
N GLY A 105 1.29 1.66 13.79
CA GLY A 105 1.61 0.24 14.00
C GLY A 105 0.95 -0.60 12.90
N ASN A 106 0.55 -1.82 13.25
CA ASN A 106 0.14 -2.83 12.27
C ASN A 106 -1.12 -2.44 11.46
N VAL A 107 -1.92 -1.48 11.95
CA VAL A 107 -3.16 -1.02 11.29
C VAL A 107 -2.89 -0.05 10.12
N SER A 108 -1.64 0.40 9.95
CA SER A 108 -1.25 1.38 8.92
C SER A 108 -1.69 0.94 7.51
N LEU A 109 -1.57 -0.36 7.20
CA LEU A 109 -1.94 -0.90 5.89
C LEU A 109 -3.46 -0.87 5.66
N ALA A 110 -4.25 -1.20 6.68
CA ALA A 110 -5.72 -1.20 6.61
C ALA A 110 -6.24 0.23 6.41
N VAL A 111 -5.71 1.19 7.18
CA VAL A 111 -6.05 2.61 7.07
C VAL A 111 -5.76 3.15 5.66
N LYS A 112 -4.63 2.76 5.07
CA LYS A 112 -4.27 3.17 3.70
C LYS A 112 -5.26 2.65 2.66
N ILE A 113 -5.74 1.42 2.79
CA ILE A 113 -6.76 0.85 1.89
C ILE A 113 -8.08 1.61 2.01
N GLU A 114 -8.48 1.96 3.23
CA GLU A 114 -9.71 2.73 3.47
C GLU A 114 -9.60 4.16 2.93
N ILE A 115 -8.48 4.85 3.15
CA ILE A 115 -8.27 6.19 2.57
C ILE A 115 -8.26 6.13 1.04
N ASP A 116 -7.54 5.17 0.44
CA ASP A 116 -7.53 4.98 -1.02
C ASP A 116 -8.97 4.72 -1.56
N ALA A 117 -9.80 4.00 -0.80
CA ALA A 117 -11.19 3.74 -1.17
C ALA A 117 -12.08 4.99 -1.07
N VAL A 118 -11.84 5.87 -0.09
CA VAL A 118 -12.54 7.16 0.04
C VAL A 118 -12.10 8.12 -1.07
N MET A 119 -10.80 8.23 -1.33
CA MET A 119 -10.27 9.07 -2.41
C MET A 119 -10.82 8.66 -3.79
N LYS A 120 -11.05 7.36 -4.02
CA LYS A 120 -11.64 6.86 -5.26
C LYS A 120 -13.15 7.09 -5.37
N LYS A 121 -13.86 7.28 -4.26
CA LYS A 121 -15.31 7.57 -4.26
C LYS A 121 -15.63 9.04 -4.50
N GLU A 122 -14.68 9.92 -4.21
CA GLU A 122 -14.82 11.37 -4.42
C GLU A 122 -14.27 11.85 -5.78
N GLN A 123 -13.73 10.93 -6.60
CA GLN A 123 -13.44 11.13 -8.03
C GLN A 123 -14.60 10.65 -8.90
#